data_AF-V4KCC8-F1
#
_entry.id   AF-V4KCC8-F1
#
_cell.length_a   1.000
_cell.length_b   1.000
_cell.length_c   1.000
_cell.angle_alpha   90.00
_cell.angle_beta   90.00
_cell.angle_gamma   90.00
#
_symmetry.space_group_name_H-M   'P 1'
#
loop_
_entity.id
_entity.type
_entity.pdbx_description
1 polymer ?
#
loop_
_entity_poly.entity_id
_entity_poly.type
_entity_poly.pdbx_seq_one_letter_code
_entity_poly.pdbx_strand_id
1 'polypeptide(L)'
;MQKQEFLELFEAATRAAKAARGGENSTAVSRCLDAMKRLKKAPESLVCDLIIKTSSSIGENHSLFTEHKNTQIRSEAKLLYTLWLSYLYATGRKQNRPPVVKKKRVEISTTGDSKRDKVREILQTSLSKVANEVVAETEMKKRVVSCDPWTVAVSVETAMFEKLGCFEGSQKAKYRSILFNMGDSNNPDLRRKVLLGEINGERLVTMDKEELGSDKIQKEVQQIKEKARFREENRLKMMMLQSDHMIMI
;
A
#
# COMPACT_ATOMS: atom_id res chain seq x y z
N MET A 1 30.52 26.57 -3.84
CA MET A 1 29.36 27.42 -4.19
C MET A 1 28.92 28.15 -2.93
N GLN A 2 28.92 29.48 -2.97
CA GLN A 2 28.45 30.31 -1.85
C GLN A 2 26.94 30.57 -1.94
N LYS A 3 26.31 31.04 -0.86
CA LYS A 3 24.85 31.26 -0.80
C LYS A 3 24.35 32.23 -1.88
N GLN A 4 25.06 33.35 -2.07
CA GLN A 4 24.72 34.36 -3.07
C GLN A 4 24.82 33.78 -4.49
N GLU A 5 25.91 33.08 -4.77
CA GLU A 5 26.15 32.40 -6.05
C GLU A 5 25.06 31.35 -6.36
N PHE A 6 24.56 30.65 -5.34
CA PHE A 6 23.48 29.67 -5.50
C PHE A 6 22.14 30.33 -5.85
N LEU A 7 21.81 31.46 -5.22
CA LEU A 7 20.58 32.20 -5.49
C LEU A 7 20.60 32.81 -6.90
N GLU A 8 21.73 33.41 -7.29
CA GLU A 8 21.93 33.95 -8.64
C GLU A 8 21.82 32.86 -9.70
N LEU A 9 22.34 31.66 -9.42
CA LEU A 9 22.24 30.51 -10.32
C LEU A 9 20.78 30.03 -10.46
N PHE A 10 19.99 30.06 -9.39
CA PHE A 10 18.58 29.72 -9.41
C PHE A 10 17.74 30.75 -10.19
N GLU A 11 18.02 32.03 -9.99
CA GLU A 11 17.39 33.12 -10.76
C GLU A 11 17.77 33.05 -12.24
N ALA A 12 19.03 32.76 -12.56
CA ALA A 12 19.51 32.58 -13.92
C ALA A 12 18.81 31.39 -14.61
N ALA A 13 18.63 30.27 -13.91
CA ALA A 13 17.85 29.13 -14.41
C ALA A 13 16.40 29.53 -14.71
N THR A 14 15.77 30.27 -13.80
CA THR A 14 14.38 30.75 -13.93
C THR A 14 14.22 31.70 -15.12
N ARG A 15 15.15 32.65 -15.28
CA ARG A 15 15.16 33.58 -16.42
C ARG A 15 15.37 32.86 -17.75
N ALA A 16 16.28 31.89 -17.78
CA ALA A 16 16.56 31.09 -18.97
C ALA A 16 15.36 30.21 -19.36
N ALA A 17 14.66 29.61 -18.40
CA ALA A 17 13.41 28.89 -18.66
C ALA A 17 12.32 29.80 -19.23
N LYS A 18 12.11 31.00 -18.67
CA LYS A 18 11.15 31.96 -19.22
C LYS A 18 11.48 32.40 -20.65
N ALA A 19 12.78 32.49 -20.99
CA ALA A 19 13.25 32.86 -22.32
C ALA A 19 13.20 31.70 -23.33
N ALA A 20 13.08 30.45 -22.88
CA ALA A 20 13.03 29.26 -23.73
C ALA A 20 11.65 29.10 -24.39
N ARG A 21 11.37 29.93 -25.41
CA ARG A 21 10.16 29.80 -26.24
C ARG A 21 10.21 28.54 -27.11
N GLY A 22 9.85 27.39 -26.55
CA GLY A 22 9.38 26.18 -27.24
C GLY A 22 10.29 25.45 -28.25
N GLY A 23 11.39 26.04 -28.72
CA GLY A 23 12.33 25.39 -29.63
C GLY A 23 13.24 24.39 -28.90
N GLU A 24 13.44 23.21 -29.49
CA GLU A 24 14.21 22.11 -28.89
C GLU A 24 15.69 22.46 -28.66
N ASN A 25 16.27 23.34 -29.48
CA ASN A 25 17.69 23.72 -29.44
C ASN A 25 17.92 25.24 -29.33
N SER A 26 17.19 25.92 -28.43
CA SER A 26 17.49 27.33 -28.14
C SER A 26 18.67 27.45 -27.18
N THR A 27 19.54 28.44 -27.39
CA THR A 27 20.62 28.77 -26.44
C THR A 27 20.09 29.05 -25.02
N ALA A 28 18.83 29.48 -24.89
CA ALA A 28 18.16 29.62 -23.61
C ALA A 28 17.89 28.27 -22.91
N VAL A 29 17.57 27.23 -23.68
CA VAL A 29 17.36 25.87 -23.16
C VAL A 29 18.67 25.31 -22.61
N SER A 30 19.77 25.40 -23.37
CA SER A 30 21.09 24.93 -22.92
C SER A 30 21.55 25.67 -21.65
N ARG A 31 21.39 27.00 -21.61
CA ARG A 31 21.70 27.81 -20.42
C ARG A 31 20.87 27.40 -19.20
N CYS A 32 19.59 27.08 -19.40
CA CYS A 32 18.72 26.59 -18.33
C CYS A 32 19.20 25.23 -17.81
N LEU A 33 19.47 24.28 -18.70
CA LEU A 33 19.92 22.94 -18.33
C LEU A 33 21.28 22.95 -17.63
N ASP A 34 22.21 23.79 -18.08
CA ASP A 34 23.52 23.92 -17.45
C ASP A 34 23.44 24.56 -16.06
N ALA A 35 22.57 25.56 -15.89
CA ALA A 35 22.28 26.13 -14.57
C ALA A 35 21.69 25.07 -13.63
N MET A 36 20.74 24.25 -14.10
CA MET A 36 20.12 23.18 -13.33
C MET A 36 21.11 22.07 -12.95
N LYS A 37 22.02 21.68 -13.85
CA LYS A 37 23.09 20.73 -13.53
C LYS A 37 24.03 21.24 -12.46
N ARG A 38 24.35 22.54 -12.47
CA ARG A 38 25.15 23.18 -11.41
C ARG A 38 24.38 23.25 -10.08
N LEU A 39 23.07 23.50 -10.12
CA LEU A 39 22.19 23.45 -8.95
C LEU A 39 22.11 22.05 -8.32
N LYS A 40 22.19 20.97 -9.11
CA LYS A 40 22.27 19.59 -8.59
C LYS A 40 23.54 19.33 -7.77
N LYS A 41 24.63 20.05 -8.06
CA LYS A 41 25.93 19.92 -7.37
C LYS A 41 26.05 20.85 -6.15
N ALA A 42 25.01 21.61 -5.82
CA ALA A 42 25.04 22.55 -4.70
C ALA A 42 25.08 21.82 -3.35
N PRO A 43 25.75 22.39 -2.32
CA PRO A 43 25.74 21.86 -0.95
C PRO A 43 24.32 21.74 -0.37
N GLU A 44 24.06 20.63 0.32
CA GLU A 44 22.75 20.30 0.93
C GLU A 44 22.24 21.42 1.86
N SER A 45 23.13 22.02 2.65
CA SER A 45 22.80 23.10 3.59
C SER A 45 22.22 24.34 2.91
N LEU A 46 22.76 24.71 1.75
CA LEU A 46 22.27 25.86 0.99
C LEU A 46 20.93 25.59 0.32
N VAL A 47 20.70 24.35 -0.11
CA VAL A 47 19.43 23.91 -0.69
C VAL A 47 18.32 23.96 0.37
N CYS A 48 18.56 23.41 1.55
CA CYS A 48 17.57 23.45 2.64
C CYS A 48 17.27 24.88 3.10
N ASP A 49 18.30 25.72 3.26
CA ASP A 49 18.14 27.13 3.60
C ASP A 49 17.30 27.89 2.58
N LEU A 50 17.51 27.63 1.28
CA LEU A 50 16.73 28.23 0.21
C LEU A 50 15.28 27.76 0.29
N ILE A 51 15.02 26.46 0.36
CA ILE A 51 13.64 25.96 0.29
C ILE A 51 12.82 26.36 1.52
N ILE A 52 13.44 26.43 2.70
CA ILE A 52 12.77 26.92 3.92
C ILE A 52 12.41 28.40 3.78
N LYS A 53 13.31 29.22 3.23
CA LYS A 53 13.11 30.69 3.14
C LYS A 53 12.32 31.15 1.92
N THR A 54 12.31 30.36 0.84
CA THR A 54 11.72 30.73 -0.45
C THR A 54 10.66 29.73 -0.93
N SER A 55 10.04 28.99 0.01
CA SER A 55 8.99 28.00 -0.26
C SER A 55 7.87 28.54 -1.14
N SER A 56 7.47 29.81 -0.95
CA SER A 56 6.48 30.49 -1.78
C SER A 56 6.95 30.67 -3.23
N SER A 57 8.16 31.21 -3.45
CA SER A 57 8.69 31.44 -4.80
C SER A 57 9.13 30.16 -5.51
N ILE A 58 9.54 29.13 -4.76
CA ILE A 58 9.85 27.82 -5.30
C ILE A 58 8.58 27.11 -5.78
N GLY A 59 7.45 27.26 -5.08
CA GLY A 59 6.17 26.72 -5.51
C GLY A 59 5.70 27.28 -6.86
N GLU A 60 5.86 28.60 -7.06
CA GLU A 60 5.54 29.26 -8.34
C GLU A 60 6.48 28.82 -9.48
N ASN A 61 7.78 28.75 -9.19
CA ASN A 61 8.76 28.30 -10.17
C ASN A 61 8.71 26.80 -10.44
N HIS A 62 8.16 26.00 -9.51
CA HIS A 62 7.98 24.57 -9.71
C HIS A 62 7.10 24.30 -10.93
N SER A 63 5.92 24.92 -11.03
CA SER A 63 5.05 24.80 -12.22
C SER A 63 5.78 25.29 -13.49
N LEU A 64 6.50 26.42 -13.41
CA LEU A 64 7.26 26.97 -14.53
C LEU A 64 8.23 25.96 -15.18
N PHE A 65 8.89 25.13 -14.37
CA PHE A 65 9.82 24.13 -14.88
C PHE A 65 9.17 22.76 -15.16
N THR A 66 8.22 22.31 -14.33
CA THR A 66 7.61 20.97 -14.46
C THR A 66 6.53 20.90 -15.54
N GLU A 67 5.97 22.03 -15.96
CA GLU A 67 4.96 22.13 -17.02
C GLU A 67 5.52 22.77 -18.29
N HIS A 68 6.84 22.95 -18.35
CA HIS A 68 7.51 23.58 -19.49
C HIS A 68 7.29 22.78 -20.78
N LYS A 69 7.10 23.50 -21.91
CA LYS A 69 6.88 22.91 -23.24
C LYS A 69 8.07 22.07 -23.72
N ASN A 70 9.29 22.43 -23.31
CA ASN A 70 10.50 21.67 -23.60
C ASN A 70 10.63 20.46 -22.64
N THR A 71 10.71 19.26 -23.21
CA THR A 71 10.73 17.98 -22.50
C THR A 71 11.99 17.77 -21.66
N GLN A 72 13.12 18.34 -22.06
CA GLN A 72 14.40 18.21 -21.34
C GLN A 72 14.45 19.09 -20.10
N ILE A 73 13.97 20.34 -20.20
CA ILE A 73 13.85 21.22 -19.03
C ILE A 73 12.92 20.57 -18.01
N ARG A 74 11.80 20.00 -18.47
CA ARG A 74 10.84 19.32 -17.62
C ARG A 74 11.41 18.09 -16.90
N SER A 75 12.10 17.19 -17.61
CA SER A 75 12.69 16.00 -17.00
C SER A 75 13.81 16.36 -16.02
N GLU A 76 14.66 17.30 -16.39
CA GLU A 76 15.78 17.74 -15.57
C GLU A 76 15.30 18.48 -14.31
N ALA A 77 14.20 19.23 -14.41
CA ALA A 77 13.56 19.90 -13.28
C ALA A 77 13.00 18.90 -12.28
N LYS A 78 12.29 17.88 -12.77
CA LYS A 78 11.74 16.83 -11.91
C LYS A 78 12.85 16.10 -11.14
N LEU A 79 13.99 15.84 -11.77
CA LEU A 79 15.15 15.26 -11.11
C LEU A 79 15.78 16.19 -10.07
N LEU A 80 15.89 17.49 -10.37
CA LEU A 80 16.41 18.49 -9.44
C LEU A 80 15.51 18.62 -8.19
N TYR A 81 14.19 18.75 -8.39
CA TYR A 81 13.24 18.90 -7.29
C TYR A 81 13.13 17.65 -6.42
N THR A 82 13.17 16.45 -7.01
CA THR A 82 13.17 15.19 -6.23
C THR A 82 14.42 15.07 -5.35
N LEU A 83 15.59 15.45 -5.87
CA LEU A 83 16.83 15.49 -5.10
C LEU A 83 16.74 16.50 -3.94
N TRP A 84 16.28 17.71 -4.22
CA TRP A 84 16.14 18.78 -3.23
C TRP A 84 15.13 18.46 -2.13
N LEU A 85 14.02 17.84 -2.51
CA LEU A 85 13.01 17.38 -1.56
C LEU A 85 13.58 16.27 -0.65
N SER A 86 14.46 15.41 -1.18
CA SER A 86 15.16 14.39 -0.38
C SER A 86 16.06 14.99 0.70
N TYR A 87 16.74 16.10 0.41
CA TYR A 87 17.57 16.84 1.35
C TYR A 87 16.75 17.48 2.48
N LEU A 88 15.61 18.10 2.16
CA LEU A 88 14.70 18.61 3.18
C LEU A 88 14.18 17.51 4.11
N TYR A 89 13.72 16.39 3.55
CA TYR A 89 13.24 15.28 4.35
C TYR A 89 14.35 14.59 5.17
N ALA A 90 15.61 14.67 4.72
CA ALA A 90 16.77 14.19 5.48
C ALA A 90 17.12 15.13 6.64
N THR A 91 17.09 16.44 6.43
CA THR A 91 17.38 17.46 7.47
C THR A 91 16.31 17.51 8.58
N GLY A 92 15.03 17.24 8.26
CA GLY A 92 13.95 17.11 9.25
C GLY A 92 14.11 15.97 10.27
N ARG A 93 15.05 15.02 10.06
CA ARG A 93 15.34 13.91 10.99
C ARG A 93 16.28 14.27 12.13
N LYS A 94 16.94 15.44 12.12
CA LYS A 94 17.97 15.77 13.12
C LYS A 94 17.46 16.45 14.39
N GLN A 95 16.23 16.97 14.44
CA GLN A 95 15.77 17.76 15.61
C GLN A 95 14.69 17.13 16.47
N ASN A 96 14.05 16.02 16.08
CA ASN A 96 13.12 15.32 16.96
C ASN A 96 13.04 13.83 16.63
N ARG A 97 13.54 12.99 17.54
CA ARG A 97 13.40 11.54 17.49
C ARG A 97 12.55 11.08 18.68
N PRO A 98 11.30 10.64 18.47
CA PRO A 98 10.92 9.29 18.88
C PRO A 98 11.41 8.30 17.82
N PRO A 99 11.64 7.01 18.15
CA PRO A 99 12.19 6.05 17.20
C PRO A 99 11.13 5.66 16.17
N VAL A 100 10.95 6.49 15.15
CA VAL A 100 10.13 6.16 14.00
C VAL A 100 11.02 5.55 12.93
N VAL A 101 10.79 4.25 12.78
CA VAL A 101 11.25 3.35 11.74
C VAL A 101 11.43 4.10 10.42
N LYS A 102 12.60 3.90 9.82
CA LYS A 102 12.88 4.28 8.44
C LYS A 102 11.64 3.91 7.62
N LYS A 103 10.94 4.88 7.01
CA LYS A 103 10.38 4.66 5.67
C LYS A 103 11.59 4.42 4.77
N LYS A 104 12.17 3.22 4.89
CA LYS A 104 12.56 2.47 3.73
C LYS A 104 11.30 2.56 2.87
N ARG A 105 11.43 3.13 1.67
CA ARG A 105 10.80 2.46 0.55
C ARG A 105 11.21 1.02 0.78
N VAL A 106 10.31 0.21 1.36
CA VAL A 106 10.60 -1.21 1.57
C VAL A 106 11.11 -1.57 0.19
N GLU A 107 12.38 -1.96 0.09
CA GLU A 107 12.78 -2.86 -0.97
C GLU A 107 11.72 -3.91 -0.84
N ILE A 108 10.66 -3.78 -1.66
CA ILE A 108 9.63 -4.79 -1.76
C ILE A 108 10.50 -5.99 -1.96
N SER A 109 10.49 -6.86 -0.96
CA SER A 109 11.27 -8.08 -0.97
C SER A 109 10.63 -8.92 -2.05
N THR A 110 10.83 -8.52 -3.31
CA THR A 110 10.34 -9.19 -4.49
C THR A 110 10.95 -10.55 -4.36
N THR A 111 10.08 -11.55 -4.26
CA THR A 111 10.48 -12.92 -4.02
C THR A 111 11.29 -13.49 -5.19
N GLY A 112 11.41 -12.74 -6.29
CA GLY A 112 11.89 -13.21 -7.58
C GLY A 112 10.79 -13.96 -8.36
N ASP A 113 9.65 -14.25 -7.72
CA ASP A 113 8.50 -14.94 -8.31
C ASP A 113 7.36 -13.95 -8.54
N SER A 114 7.07 -13.68 -9.82
CA SER A 114 5.99 -12.79 -10.25
C SER A 114 4.62 -13.20 -9.70
N LYS A 115 4.36 -14.50 -9.50
CA LYS A 115 3.07 -14.98 -8.95
C LYS A 115 2.97 -14.64 -7.46
N ARG A 116 4.03 -14.86 -6.68
CA ARG A 116 4.08 -14.53 -5.25
C ARG A 116 3.98 -13.03 -5.02
N ASP A 117 4.68 -12.25 -5.83
CA ASP A 117 4.62 -10.79 -5.75
C ASP A 117 3.21 -10.27 -6.09
N LYS A 118 2.50 -10.93 -7.04
CA LYS A 118 1.10 -10.60 -7.33
C LYS A 118 0.16 -10.92 -6.17
N VAL A 119 0.39 -12.03 -5.46
CA VAL A 119 -0.38 -12.38 -4.24
C VAL A 119 -0.18 -11.32 -3.16
N ARG A 120 1.06 -10.86 -2.94
CA ARG A 120 1.38 -9.79 -1.98
C ARG A 120 0.68 -8.47 -2.33
N GLU A 121 0.67 -8.10 -3.61
CA GLU A 121 0.00 -6.89 -4.09
C GLU A 121 -1.51 -6.94 -3.84
N ILE A 122 -2.15 -8.08 -4.12
CA ILE A 122 -3.60 -8.26 -3.88
C ILE A 122 -3.90 -8.19 -2.37
N LEU A 123 -3.11 -8.87 -1.54
CA LEU A 123 -3.28 -8.84 -0.09
C LEU A 123 -3.11 -7.42 0.47
N GLN A 124 -2.07 -6.71 0.03
CA GLN A 124 -1.84 -5.34 0.47
C GLN A 124 -2.96 -4.40 0.04
N THR A 125 -3.43 -4.51 -1.20
CA THR A 125 -4.54 -3.71 -1.71
C THR A 125 -5.79 -3.91 -0.85
N SER A 126 -6.11 -5.17 -0.53
CA SER A 126 -7.23 -5.51 0.34
C SER A 126 -7.05 -4.93 1.75
N LEU A 127 -5.90 -5.13 2.39
CA LEU A 127 -5.61 -4.65 3.74
C LEU A 127 -5.60 -3.12 3.84
N SER A 128 -5.21 -2.41 2.78
CA SER A 128 -5.22 -0.95 2.76
C SER A 128 -6.62 -0.34 2.87
N LYS A 129 -7.68 -1.09 2.51
CA LYS A 129 -9.07 -0.62 2.58
C LYS A 129 -9.57 -0.49 4.02
N VAL A 130 -8.98 -1.23 4.96
CA VAL A 130 -9.41 -1.28 6.37
C VAL A 130 -9.38 0.11 7.03
N ALA A 131 -8.41 0.96 6.64
CA ALA A 131 -8.31 2.31 7.18
C ALA A 131 -9.55 3.18 6.88
N ASN A 132 -10.21 2.95 5.75
CA ASN A 132 -11.41 3.67 5.33
C ASN A 132 -12.71 3.04 5.87
N GLU A 133 -12.66 1.76 6.24
CA GLU A 133 -13.82 0.99 6.71
C GLU A 133 -14.10 1.21 8.20
N VAL A 134 -13.10 1.67 8.97
CA VAL A 134 -13.26 2.04 10.39
C VAL A 134 -13.79 3.48 10.49
N VAL A 135 -15.11 3.60 10.56
CA VAL A 135 -15.85 4.88 10.55
C VAL A 135 -15.70 5.68 11.85
N ALA A 136 -15.47 5.01 12.98
CA ALA A 136 -15.36 5.68 14.28
C ALA A 136 -13.91 6.08 14.62
N GLU A 137 -13.72 7.28 15.16
CA GLU A 137 -12.44 7.78 15.70
C GLU A 137 -12.11 7.09 17.04
N THR A 138 -11.92 5.78 16.99
CA THR A 138 -11.68 4.92 18.16
C THR A 138 -10.20 4.54 18.24
N GLU A 139 -9.74 4.08 19.41
CA GLU A 139 -8.40 3.48 19.57
C GLU A 139 -8.08 2.41 18.52
N MET A 140 -9.11 1.72 18.02
CA MET A 140 -9.00 0.76 16.92
C MET A 140 -8.50 1.39 15.61
N LYS A 141 -8.95 2.59 15.25
CA LYS A 141 -8.52 3.30 14.04
C LYS A 141 -7.05 3.72 14.14
N LYS A 142 -6.62 4.17 15.33
CA LYS A 142 -5.20 4.48 15.59
C LYS A 142 -4.31 3.25 15.39
N ARG A 143 -4.73 2.09 15.92
CA ARG A 143 -4.03 0.82 15.73
C ARG A 143 -3.95 0.43 14.26
N VAL A 144 -5.06 0.49 13.53
CA VAL A 144 -5.14 0.18 12.09
C VAL A 144 -4.22 1.09 11.26
N VAL A 145 -4.22 2.40 11.52
CA VAL A 145 -3.36 3.38 10.82
C VAL A 145 -1.88 3.20 11.15
N SER A 146 -1.57 2.73 12.37
CA SER A 146 -0.19 2.45 12.77
C SER A 146 0.40 1.17 12.13
N CYS A 147 -0.45 0.25 11.69
CA CYS A 147 -0.03 -0.97 11.01
C CYS A 147 0.41 -0.66 9.57
N ASP A 148 1.48 -1.30 9.12
CA ASP A 148 1.88 -1.27 7.71
C ASP A 148 1.23 -2.45 6.96
N PRO A 149 0.27 -2.19 6.04
CA PRO A 149 -0.38 -3.24 5.27
C PRO A 149 0.59 -4.08 4.45
N TRP A 150 1.73 -3.49 4.03
CA TRP A 150 2.73 -4.21 3.22
C TRP A 150 3.43 -5.30 4.03
N THR A 151 3.89 -4.97 5.23
CA THR A 151 4.53 -5.92 6.14
C THR A 151 3.61 -7.09 6.47
N VAL A 152 2.32 -6.81 6.75
CA VAL A 152 1.34 -7.87 7.02
C VAL A 152 1.09 -8.73 5.77
N ALA A 153 0.95 -8.12 4.59
CA ALA A 153 0.78 -8.85 3.33
C ALA A 153 1.96 -9.81 3.03
N VAL A 154 3.20 -9.37 3.29
CA VAL A 154 4.40 -10.21 3.14
C VAL A 154 4.37 -11.39 4.11
N SER A 155 4.02 -11.14 5.38
CA SER A 155 3.93 -12.19 6.40
C SER A 155 2.85 -13.23 6.05
N VAL A 156 1.65 -12.76 5.67
CA VAL A 156 0.54 -13.63 5.26
C VAL A 156 0.90 -14.45 4.03
N GLU A 157 1.45 -13.81 2.99
CA GLU A 157 1.83 -14.53 1.77
C GLU A 157 2.93 -15.56 2.04
N THR A 158 3.89 -15.25 2.91
CA THR A 158 4.96 -16.20 3.27
C THR A 158 4.37 -17.44 3.93
N ALA A 159 3.46 -17.28 4.90
CA ALA A 159 2.77 -18.41 5.52
C ALA A 159 1.90 -19.20 4.53
N MET A 160 1.25 -18.51 3.58
CA MET A 160 0.52 -19.18 2.48
C MET A 160 1.46 -20.03 1.63
N PHE A 161 2.62 -19.49 1.24
CA PHE A 161 3.60 -20.20 0.42
C PHE A 161 4.23 -21.38 1.16
N GLU A 162 4.56 -21.24 2.44
CA GLU A 162 5.11 -22.32 3.25
C GLU A 162 4.13 -23.49 3.42
N LYS A 163 2.84 -23.22 3.54
CA LYS A 163 1.81 -24.26 3.77
C LYS A 163 1.21 -24.82 2.48
N LEU A 164 0.97 -23.98 1.47
CA LEU A 164 0.32 -24.36 0.22
C LEU A 164 1.31 -24.59 -0.92
N GLY A 165 2.54 -24.10 -0.80
CA GLY A 165 3.54 -24.15 -1.86
C GLY A 165 3.28 -23.15 -2.99
N CYS A 166 3.81 -23.45 -4.17
CA CYS A 166 3.66 -22.59 -5.35
C CYS A 166 2.19 -22.39 -5.74
N PHE A 167 1.88 -21.22 -6.31
CA PHE A 167 0.56 -20.91 -6.89
C PHE A 167 0.33 -21.71 -8.20
N GLU A 168 0.16 -23.02 -8.07
CA GLU A 168 0.03 -23.99 -9.15
C GLU A 168 -0.91 -25.15 -8.79
N GLY A 169 -1.48 -25.81 -9.80
CA GLY A 169 -2.31 -27.01 -9.61
C GLY A 169 -3.49 -26.83 -8.66
N SER A 170 -3.67 -27.83 -7.78
CA SER A 170 -4.75 -27.93 -6.78
C SER A 170 -4.72 -26.81 -5.74
N GLN A 171 -3.56 -26.23 -5.47
CA GLN A 171 -3.37 -25.20 -4.44
C GLN A 171 -3.96 -23.85 -4.85
N LYS A 172 -4.06 -23.58 -6.16
CA LYS A 172 -4.70 -22.36 -6.69
C LYS A 172 -6.12 -22.15 -6.17
N ALA A 173 -6.88 -23.22 -5.94
CA ALA A 173 -8.25 -23.12 -5.44
C ALA A 173 -8.29 -22.50 -4.03
N LYS A 174 -7.39 -22.93 -3.14
CA LYS A 174 -7.30 -22.40 -1.77
C LYS A 174 -6.77 -20.97 -1.76
N TYR A 175 -5.74 -20.67 -2.55
CA TYR A 175 -5.26 -19.29 -2.71
C TYR A 175 -6.35 -18.34 -3.21
N ARG A 176 -7.08 -18.72 -4.27
CA ARG A 176 -8.18 -17.90 -4.79
C ARG A 176 -9.26 -17.68 -3.74
N SER A 177 -9.61 -18.71 -2.98
CA SER A 177 -10.57 -18.60 -1.88
C SER A 177 -10.13 -17.57 -0.85
N ILE A 178 -8.88 -17.63 -0.38
CA ILE A 178 -8.35 -16.70 0.63
C ILE A 178 -8.30 -15.27 0.07
N LEU A 179 -7.76 -15.09 -1.14
CA LEU A 179 -7.66 -13.78 -1.77
C LEU A 179 -9.03 -13.15 -2.05
N PHE A 180 -10.01 -13.96 -2.48
CA PHE A 180 -11.38 -13.51 -2.70
C PHE A 180 -12.03 -13.02 -1.41
N ASN A 181 -11.96 -13.82 -0.33
CA ASN A 181 -12.54 -13.42 0.96
C ASN A 181 -11.84 -12.19 1.55
N MET A 182 -10.51 -12.07 1.41
CA MET A 182 -9.77 -10.86 1.82
C MET A 182 -10.19 -9.62 1.01
N GLY A 183 -10.50 -9.79 -0.27
CA GLY A 183 -10.93 -8.71 -1.15
C GLY A 183 -12.42 -8.33 -1.06
N ASP A 184 -13.25 -9.13 -0.37
CA ASP A 184 -14.70 -8.95 -0.31
C ASP A 184 -15.08 -7.75 0.56
N SER A 185 -15.60 -6.69 -0.04
CA SER A 185 -16.04 -5.48 0.67
C SER A 185 -17.05 -5.77 1.80
N ASN A 186 -17.81 -6.87 1.71
CA ASN A 186 -18.78 -7.27 2.74
C ASN A 186 -18.13 -7.98 3.94
N ASN A 187 -16.81 -8.17 3.94
CA ASN A 187 -16.05 -8.75 5.05
C ASN A 187 -14.92 -7.83 5.56
N PRO A 188 -15.25 -6.63 6.08
CA PRO A 188 -14.24 -5.72 6.65
C PRO A 188 -13.60 -6.29 7.92
N ASP A 189 -14.33 -7.13 8.66
CA ASP A 189 -13.89 -7.63 9.95
C ASP A 189 -12.78 -8.68 9.82
N LEU A 190 -12.85 -9.57 8.83
CA LEU A 190 -11.75 -10.49 8.50
C LEU A 190 -10.47 -9.70 8.15
N ARG A 191 -10.57 -8.70 7.26
CA ARG A 191 -9.40 -7.89 6.91
C ARG A 191 -8.81 -7.17 8.11
N ARG A 192 -9.66 -6.59 8.96
CA ARG A 192 -9.24 -5.90 10.19
C ARG A 192 -8.52 -6.85 11.14
N LYS A 193 -9.08 -8.03 11.39
CA LYS A 193 -8.48 -9.07 12.24
C LYS A 193 -7.11 -9.51 11.73
N VAL A 194 -6.96 -9.69 10.42
CA VAL A 194 -5.66 -10.02 9.81
C VAL A 194 -4.67 -8.85 9.93
N LEU A 195 -5.10 -7.61 9.68
CA LEU A 195 -4.22 -6.43 9.77
C LEU A 195 -3.71 -6.20 11.21
N LEU A 196 -4.56 -6.45 12.20
CA LEU A 196 -4.21 -6.30 13.62
C LEU A 196 -3.44 -7.50 14.19
N GLY A 197 -3.27 -8.58 13.42
CA GLY A 197 -2.59 -9.80 13.86
C GLY A 197 -3.44 -10.70 14.77
N GLU A 198 -4.76 -10.48 14.85
CA GLU A 198 -5.69 -11.39 15.55
C GLU A 198 -5.81 -12.72 14.78
N ILE A 199 -5.71 -12.66 13.44
CA ILE A 199 -5.61 -13.82 12.56
C ILE A 199 -4.25 -13.79 11.85
N ASN A 200 -3.37 -14.71 12.23
CA ASN A 200 -2.07 -14.88 11.61
C ASN A 200 -2.17 -15.62 10.26
N GLY A 201 -1.16 -15.48 9.41
CA GLY A 201 -1.10 -16.12 8.09
C GLY A 201 -1.27 -17.64 8.13
N GLU A 202 -0.66 -18.31 9.12
CA GLU A 202 -0.83 -19.77 9.29
C GLU A 202 -2.27 -20.16 9.58
N ARG A 203 -2.94 -19.43 10.49
CA ARG A 203 -4.34 -19.66 10.82
C ARG A 203 -5.21 -19.42 9.59
N LEU A 204 -4.98 -18.32 8.87
CA LEU A 204 -5.72 -17.95 7.66
C LEU A 204 -5.71 -19.04 6.59
N VAL A 205 -4.59 -19.76 6.44
CA VAL A 205 -4.47 -20.87 5.46
C VAL A 205 -5.29 -22.09 5.89
N THR A 206 -5.32 -22.37 7.18
CA THR A 206 -6.03 -23.53 7.74
C THR A 206 -7.54 -23.32 7.90
N MET A 207 -8.01 -22.06 7.89
CA MET A 207 -9.44 -21.75 8.02
C MET A 207 -10.26 -22.34 6.87
N ASP A 208 -11.48 -22.76 7.20
CA ASP A 208 -12.44 -23.27 6.22
C ASP A 208 -13.14 -22.14 5.47
N LYS A 209 -13.75 -22.46 4.32
CA LYS A 209 -14.43 -21.45 3.48
C LYS A 209 -15.55 -20.75 4.22
N GLU A 210 -16.20 -21.50 5.11
CA GLU A 210 -17.26 -21.03 6.00
C GLU A 210 -16.71 -20.01 6.99
N GLU A 211 -15.58 -20.31 7.66
CA GLU A 211 -14.95 -19.43 8.67
C GLU A 211 -14.32 -18.17 8.05
N LEU A 212 -13.98 -18.22 6.76
CA LEU A 212 -13.49 -17.07 5.99
C LEU A 212 -14.61 -16.14 5.50
N GLY A 213 -15.87 -16.60 5.52
CA GLY A 213 -17.02 -15.80 5.10
C GLY A 213 -17.32 -14.67 6.09
N SER A 214 -18.13 -13.69 5.68
CA SER A 214 -18.61 -12.64 6.59
C SER A 214 -19.46 -13.23 7.72
N ASP A 215 -19.54 -12.55 8.86
CA ASP A 215 -20.33 -12.99 10.03
C ASP A 215 -21.78 -13.35 9.66
N LYS A 216 -22.37 -12.65 8.68
CA LYS A 216 -23.70 -12.94 8.17
C LYS A 216 -23.74 -14.31 7.47
N ILE A 217 -22.80 -14.57 6.56
CA ILE A 217 -22.70 -15.84 5.84
C ILE A 217 -22.38 -16.99 6.81
N GLN A 218 -21.52 -16.76 7.80
CA GLN A 218 -21.21 -17.73 8.85
C GLN A 218 -22.47 -18.16 9.62
N LYS A 219 -23.27 -17.18 10.06
CA LYS A 219 -24.54 -17.44 10.77
C LYS A 219 -25.56 -18.16 9.89
N GLU A 220 -25.69 -17.78 8.63
CA GLU A 220 -26.60 -18.44 7.68
C GLU A 220 -26.21 -19.90 7.44
N VAL A 221 -24.92 -20.18 7.21
CA VAL A 221 -24.41 -21.55 7.05
C VAL A 221 -24.66 -22.39 8.31
N GLN A 222 -24.46 -21.81 9.49
CA GLN A 222 -24.73 -22.50 10.76
C GLN A 222 -26.21 -22.85 10.91
N GLN A 223 -27.12 -21.91 10.62
CA GLN A 223 -28.56 -22.15 10.67
C GLN A 223 -29.01 -23.24 9.68
N ILE A 224 -28.44 -23.27 8.48
CA ILE A 224 -28.73 -24.32 7.49
C ILE A 224 -28.28 -25.68 8.02
N LYS A 225 -27.07 -25.78 8.59
CA LYS A 225 -26.53 -27.01 9.19
C LYS A 225 -27.39 -27.50 10.36
N GLU A 226 -27.85 -26.61 11.22
CA GLU A 226 -28.75 -26.94 12.35
C GLU A 226 -30.11 -27.41 11.85
N LYS A 227 -30.73 -26.70 10.88
CA LYS A 227 -31.99 -27.13 10.26
C LYS A 227 -31.88 -28.47 9.54
N ALA A 228 -30.73 -28.77 8.95
CA ALA A 228 -30.47 -30.07 8.33
C ALA A 228 -30.34 -31.18 9.38
N ARG A 229 -29.57 -30.94 10.46
CA ARG A 229 -29.45 -31.89 11.58
C ARG A 229 -30.79 -32.18 12.24
N PHE A 230 -31.57 -31.14 12.53
CA PHE A 230 -32.90 -31.30 13.12
C PHE A 230 -33.86 -32.09 12.23
N ARG A 231 -33.83 -31.86 10.91
CA ARG A 231 -34.63 -32.62 9.95
C ARG A 231 -34.24 -34.09 9.93
N GLU A 232 -32.96 -34.42 9.96
CA GLU A 232 -32.49 -35.81 9.98
C GLU A 232 -32.81 -36.50 11.30
N GLU A 233 -32.61 -35.83 12.44
CA GLU A 233 -32.97 -36.39 13.74
C GLU A 233 -34.47 -36.68 13.84
N ASN A 234 -35.31 -35.78 13.35
CA ASN A 234 -36.76 -36.01 13.28
C ASN A 234 -37.12 -37.14 12.30
N ARG A 235 -36.42 -37.26 11.17
CA ARG A 235 -36.62 -38.36 10.22
C ARG A 235 -36.30 -39.71 10.87
N LEU A 236 -35.18 -39.81 11.59
CA LEU A 236 -34.77 -41.00 12.32
C LEU A 236 -35.76 -41.36 13.45
N LYS A 237 -36.21 -40.37 14.23
CA LYS A 237 -37.25 -40.58 15.26
C LYS A 237 -38.54 -41.12 14.67
N MET A 238 -38.98 -40.60 13.51
CA MET A 238 -40.19 -41.10 12.85
C MET A 238 -40.02 -42.54 12.32
N MET A 239 -38.85 -42.88 11.79
CA MET A 239 -38.55 -44.27 11.37
C MET A 239 -38.53 -45.24 12.56
N MET A 240 -38.01 -44.83 13.72
CA MET A 240 -38.03 -45.65 14.94
C MET A 240 -39.46 -45.87 15.45
N LEU A 241 -40.28 -44.82 15.52
CA LEU A 241 -41.69 -44.91 15.93
C LEU A 241 -42.51 -45.84 15.03
N GLN A 242 -42.24 -45.83 13.72
CA GLN A 242 -42.88 -46.73 12.76
C GLN A 242 -42.42 -48.19 12.91
N SER A 243 -41.17 -48.41 13.31
CA SER A 243 -40.62 -49.75 13.54
C SER A 243 -41.17 -50.38 14.82
N ASP A 244 -41.32 -49.60 15.89
CA ASP A 244 -41.90 -50.07 17.16
C ASP A 244 -43.37 -50.50 17.02
N HIS A 245 -44.13 -49.87 16.12
CA HIS A 245 -45.50 -50.27 15.78
C HIS A 245 -45.57 -51.60 15.01
N MET A 246 -44.49 -52.02 14.36
CA MET A 246 -44.44 -53.22 13.53
C MET A 246 -43.94 -54.46 14.29
N ILE A 247 -43.36 -54.30 15.49
CA ILE A 247 -42.90 -55.39 16.37
C ILE A 247 -44.00 -55.89 17.33
N MET A 248 -45.14 -55.19 17.45
CA MET A 248 -46.25 -55.55 18.33
C MET A 248 -47.42 -56.30 17.64
N ILE A 249 -47.15 -57.04 16.56
CA ILE A 249 -48.10 -57.97 15.91
C ILE A 249 -47.46 -59.35 15.88
#